data_AF-A0A8T2VMC6-F1
#
_entry.id   AF-A0A8T2VMC6-F1
#
_cell.length_a   1.000
_cell.length_b   1.000
_cell.length_c   1.000
_cell.angle_alpha   90.00
_cell.angle_beta   90.00
_cell.angle_gamma   90.00
#
_symmetry.space_group_name_H-M   'P 1'
#
loop_
_entity.id
_entity.type
_entity.pdbx_description
1 polymer ?
#
loop_
_entity_poly.entity_id
_entity_poly.type
_entity_poly.pdbx_seq_one_letter_code
_entity_poly.pdbx_strand_id
1 'polypeptide(L)'
;MENLRSMGYAVEGLSFDSDLVIRGLIMDKKNGNVVKADRFGYIKRAMHGTKMLSNRSISELYGRELVDLRDESRWEFLNTLFSVSEAVMYMQMVERLDEGVLPADIAPMDYQRLYKVVAKALFRAHVEGKLKDEIINDPERFVEHDPELPLALLDQKEAGKRLILITNSDYRYTNKMM
;
A
#
# COMPACT_ATOMS: atom_id res chain seq x y z
N MET A 1 11.86 4.35 1.02
CA MET A 1 12.45 5.31 1.98
C MET A 1 13.25 6.41 1.29
N GLU A 2 14.12 6.11 0.33
CA GLU A 2 15.02 7.10 -0.31
C GLU A 2 14.30 8.32 -0.89
N ASN A 3 13.15 8.13 -1.56
CA ASN A 3 12.37 9.25 -2.12
C ASN A 3 11.80 10.19 -1.06
N LEU A 4 11.44 9.69 0.13
CA LEU A 4 10.99 10.54 1.24
C LEU A 4 12.18 11.28 1.86
N ARG A 5 13.31 10.59 2.02
CA ARG A 5 14.57 11.20 2.48
C ARG A 5 15.03 12.32 1.56
N SER A 6 14.96 12.13 0.23
CA SER A 6 15.32 13.17 -0.76
C SER A 6 14.35 14.35 -0.78
N MET A 7 13.14 14.16 -0.26
CA MET A 7 12.16 15.22 0.00
C MET A 7 12.35 15.91 1.37
N GLY A 8 13.35 15.51 2.15
CA GLY A 8 13.69 16.10 3.45
C GLY A 8 12.99 15.48 4.66
N TYR A 9 12.21 14.41 4.48
CA TYR A 9 11.48 13.77 5.58
C TYR A 9 12.41 12.90 6.45
N ALA A 10 12.21 12.98 7.77
CA ALA A 10 12.87 12.11 8.73
C ALA A 10 12.33 10.69 8.59
N VAL A 11 13.16 9.79 8.05
CA VAL A 11 12.82 8.38 7.79
C VAL A 11 13.74 7.42 8.54
N GLU A 12 14.59 7.94 9.41
CA GLU A 12 15.48 7.16 10.27
C GLU A 12 14.66 6.22 11.16
N GLY A 13 15.10 4.96 11.26
CA GLY A 13 14.43 3.94 12.07
C GLY A 13 13.14 3.37 11.47
N LEU A 14 12.65 3.90 10.34
CA LEU A 14 11.53 3.32 9.65
C LEU A 14 11.95 2.03 8.92
N SER A 15 11.16 0.97 9.05
CA SER A 15 11.43 -0.32 8.44
C SER A 15 10.12 -0.96 7.96
N PHE A 16 10.17 -1.70 6.86
CA PHE A 16 8.98 -2.39 6.38
C PHE A 16 8.70 -3.61 7.26
N ASP A 17 7.48 -3.68 7.79
CA ASP A 17 6.95 -4.80 8.56
C ASP A 17 5.76 -5.41 7.80
N SER A 18 5.93 -6.64 7.32
CA SER A 18 4.90 -7.35 6.54
C SER A 18 3.72 -7.83 7.38
N ASP A 19 3.87 -7.93 8.70
CA ASP A 19 2.84 -8.44 9.60
C ASP A 19 1.90 -7.33 10.12
N LEU A 20 2.29 -6.07 9.93
CA LEU A 20 1.54 -4.90 10.42
C LEU A 20 0.23 -4.67 9.66
N VAL A 21 0.21 -4.90 8.34
CA VAL A 21 -0.92 -4.61 7.46
C VAL A 21 -1.25 -5.81 6.57
N ILE A 22 -2.54 -6.09 6.44
CA ILE A 22 -3.04 -7.09 5.48
C ILE A 22 -3.83 -6.41 4.36
N ARG A 23 -3.93 -7.09 3.21
CA ARG A 23 -4.82 -6.66 2.11
C ARG A 23 -6.28 -6.63 2.58
N GLY A 24 -7.02 -5.61 2.13
CA GLY A 24 -8.44 -5.43 2.43
C GLY A 24 -8.75 -4.53 3.62
N LEU A 25 -7.74 -3.94 4.28
CA LEU A 25 -7.96 -2.83 5.21
C LEU A 25 -8.26 -1.53 4.45
N ILE A 26 -8.68 -0.50 5.18
CA ILE A 26 -8.98 0.83 4.63
C ILE A 26 -8.17 1.89 5.39
N MET A 27 -7.49 2.79 4.70
CA MET A 27 -6.89 3.96 5.35
C MET A 27 -7.92 5.08 5.47
N ASP A 28 -8.00 5.68 6.65
CA ASP A 28 -8.74 6.89 6.94
C ASP A 28 -7.79 8.09 6.90
N LYS A 29 -7.71 8.72 5.74
CA LYS A 29 -6.80 9.84 5.50
C LYS A 29 -7.13 11.06 6.35
N LYS A 30 -8.36 11.15 6.87
CA LYS A 30 -8.78 12.26 7.74
C LYS A 30 -8.19 12.15 9.13
N ASN A 31 -8.13 10.94 9.69
CA ASN A 31 -7.73 10.71 11.07
C ASN A 31 -6.37 10.01 11.22
N GLY A 32 -5.65 9.75 10.12
CA GLY A 32 -4.34 9.08 10.18
C GLY A 32 -4.44 7.62 10.62
N ASN A 33 -5.55 6.95 10.30
CA ASN A 33 -5.82 5.60 10.79
C ASN A 33 -5.82 4.56 9.68
N VAL A 34 -5.61 3.31 10.06
CA VAL A 34 -5.98 2.13 9.26
C VAL A 34 -7.08 1.38 9.98
N VAL A 35 -8.18 1.12 9.28
CA VAL A 35 -9.40 0.53 9.84
C VAL A 35 -9.74 -0.80 9.17
N LYS A 36 -10.36 -1.68 9.95
CA LYS A 36 -11.02 -2.89 9.48
C LYS A 36 -12.52 -2.71 9.67
N ALA A 37 -13.25 -2.60 8.57
CA ALA A 37 -14.71 -2.52 8.57
C ALA A 37 -15.36 -3.89 8.35
N ASP A 38 -16.61 -4.03 8.76
CA ASP A 38 -17.47 -5.13 8.32
C ASP A 38 -18.09 -4.85 6.95
N ARG A 39 -18.90 -5.79 6.44
CA ARG A 39 -19.56 -5.70 5.14
C ARG A 39 -20.55 -4.53 5.00
N PHE A 40 -20.92 -3.88 6.10
CA PHE A 40 -21.84 -2.74 6.13
C PHE A 40 -21.09 -1.42 6.38
N GLY A 41 -19.75 -1.44 6.44
CA GLY A 41 -18.93 -0.26 6.64
C GLY A 41 -18.68 0.11 8.11
N TYR A 42 -19.18 -0.67 9.08
CA TYR A 42 -18.92 -0.38 10.49
C TYR A 42 -17.49 -0.75 10.85
N ILE A 43 -16.77 0.22 11.43
CA ILE A 43 -15.39 0.04 11.88
C ILE A 43 -15.38 -0.87 13.11
N LYS A 44 -14.66 -2.00 13.01
CA LYS A 44 -14.53 -2.99 14.09
C LYS A 44 -13.17 -2.96 14.77
N ARG A 45 -12.13 -2.58 14.03
CA ARG A 45 -10.77 -2.40 14.53
C ARG A 45 -10.15 -1.20 13.83
N ALA A 46 -9.27 -0.50 14.54
CA ALA A 46 -8.52 0.61 13.99
C ALA A 46 -7.14 0.70 14.64
N MET A 47 -6.18 1.18 13.88
CA MET A 47 -4.86 1.57 14.33
C MET A 47 -4.65 3.04 14.00
N HIS A 48 -4.05 3.79 14.93
CA HIS A 48 -3.55 5.13 14.68
C HIS A 48 -2.03 5.06 14.67
N GLY A 49 -1.41 5.46 13.56
CA GLY A 49 -0.03 5.05 13.28
C GLY A 49 0.11 3.53 13.38
N THR A 50 1.06 3.03 14.17
CA THR A 50 1.25 1.58 14.40
C THR A 50 0.57 1.07 15.67
N LYS A 51 -0.22 1.91 16.36
CA LYS A 51 -0.82 1.59 17.66
C LYS A 51 -2.29 1.21 17.51
N MET A 52 -2.66 0.05 18.06
CA MET A 52 -4.06 -0.38 18.13
C MET A 52 -4.89 0.56 19.00
N LEU A 53 -6.03 1.02 18.45
CA LEU A 53 -7.01 1.79 19.20
C LEU A 53 -7.89 0.87 20.04
N SER A 54 -8.25 1.34 21.24
CA SER A 54 -9.23 0.66 22.09
C SER A 54 -10.64 0.76 21.49
N ASN A 55 -11.53 -0.17 21.81
CA ASN A 55 -12.94 -0.10 21.39
C ASN A 55 -13.60 1.21 21.83
N ARG A 56 -13.22 1.74 22.99
CA ARG A 56 -13.71 3.03 23.48
C ARG A 56 -13.24 4.18 22.58
N SER A 57 -11.95 4.22 22.26
CA SER A 57 -11.37 5.24 21.37
C SER A 57 -11.99 5.17 19.97
N ILE A 58 -12.24 3.96 19.44
CA ILE A 58 -12.94 3.77 18.17
C ILE A 58 -14.37 4.32 18.26
N SER A 59 -15.11 4.01 19.32
CA SER A 59 -16.47 4.50 19.51
C SER A 59 -16.53 6.02 19.68
N GLU A 60 -15.57 6.62 20.37
CA GLU A 60 -15.48 8.07 20.56
C GLU A 60 -15.08 8.79 19.26
N LEU A 61 -14.16 8.22 18.49
CA LEU A 61 -13.65 8.81 17.25
C LEU A 61 -14.63 8.68 16.09
N TYR A 62 -15.21 7.49 15.92
CA TYR A 62 -16.04 7.17 14.76
C TYR A 62 -17.54 7.23 15.05
N GLY A 63 -17.98 6.89 16.26
CA GLY A 63 -19.41 6.87 16.60
C GLY A 63 -20.24 6.04 15.61
N ARG A 64 -21.02 6.72 14.76
CA ARG A 64 -21.85 6.12 13.70
C ARG A 64 -21.29 6.31 12.29
N GLU A 65 -20.10 6.86 12.16
CA GLU A 65 -19.39 6.98 10.88
C GLU A 65 -19.21 5.60 10.25
N LEU A 66 -19.50 5.54 8.95
CA LEU A 66 -19.30 4.34 8.16
C LEU A 66 -18.16 4.59 7.16
N VAL A 67 -17.43 3.53 6.84
CA VAL A 67 -16.54 3.57 5.69
C VAL A 67 -17.39 3.67 4.42
N ASP A 68 -17.29 4.81 3.73
CA ASP A 68 -17.88 5.03 2.42
C ASP A 68 -16.77 5.10 1.37
N LEU A 69 -16.52 3.98 0.70
CA LEU A 69 -15.44 3.88 -0.30
C LEU A 69 -15.67 4.78 -1.54
N ARG A 70 -16.85 5.39 -1.69
CA ARG A 70 -17.09 6.40 -2.74
C ARG A 70 -16.44 7.74 -2.40
N ASP A 71 -16.21 8.01 -1.11
CA ASP A 71 -15.45 9.17 -0.67
C ASP A 71 -13.95 8.85 -0.66
N GLU A 72 -13.39 8.79 -1.87
CA GLU A 72 -11.95 8.61 -2.10
C GLU A 72 -11.12 9.77 -1.54
N SER A 73 -11.72 10.90 -1.14
CA SER A 73 -10.97 11.99 -0.50
C SER A 73 -10.53 11.61 0.91
N ARG A 74 -11.29 10.73 1.58
CA ARG A 74 -11.05 10.28 2.94
C ARG A 74 -10.59 8.83 2.99
N TRP A 75 -11.32 7.95 2.33
CA TRP A 75 -11.12 6.50 2.47
C TRP A 75 -10.27 5.97 1.33
N GLU A 76 -9.26 5.18 1.65
CA GLU A 76 -8.42 4.50 0.67
C GLU A 76 -8.49 2.99 0.90
N PHE A 77 -8.95 2.23 -0.08
CA PHE A 77 -9.08 0.78 0.04
C PHE A 77 -7.78 0.07 -0.36
N LEU A 78 -7.21 -0.74 0.54
CA LEU A 78 -5.99 -1.51 0.27
C LEU A 78 -6.31 -2.76 -0.55
N ASN A 79 -6.54 -2.59 -1.86
CA ASN A 79 -6.93 -3.67 -2.77
C ASN A 79 -5.76 -4.38 -3.47
N THR A 80 -4.56 -3.80 -3.47
CA THR A 80 -3.36 -4.41 -4.06
C THR A 80 -2.32 -4.77 -2.99
N LEU A 81 -1.38 -5.65 -3.33
CA LEU A 81 -0.23 -5.91 -2.46
C LEU A 81 0.69 -4.69 -2.34
N PHE A 82 0.74 -3.83 -3.36
CA PHE A 82 1.50 -2.57 -3.29
C PHE A 82 0.90 -1.60 -2.25
N SER A 83 -0.43 -1.56 -2.14
CA SER A 83 -1.13 -0.74 -1.14
C SER A 83 -0.76 -1.11 0.30
N VAL A 84 -0.32 -2.35 0.55
CA VAL A 84 0.18 -2.77 1.88
C VAL A 84 1.46 -2.02 2.24
N SER A 85 2.43 -1.96 1.32
CA SER A 85 3.68 -1.22 1.53
C SER A 85 3.43 0.29 1.73
N GLU A 86 2.46 0.85 1.03
CA GLU A 86 2.03 2.23 1.21
C GLU A 86 1.42 2.47 2.59
N ALA A 87 0.53 1.59 3.04
CA ALA A 87 -0.09 1.71 4.35
C ALA A 87 0.92 1.59 5.49
N VAL A 88 1.87 0.65 5.42
CA VAL A 88 2.95 0.50 6.43
C VAL A 88 3.76 1.79 6.53
N MET A 89 4.16 2.35 5.39
CA MET A 89 4.88 3.63 5.33
C MET A 89 4.04 4.76 5.92
N TYR A 90 2.78 4.85 5.52
CA TYR A 90 1.86 5.89 5.98
C TYR A 90 1.66 5.85 7.50
N MET A 91 1.42 4.66 8.07
CA MET A 91 1.25 4.45 9.50
C MET A 91 2.48 4.91 10.29
N GLN A 92 3.68 4.53 9.85
CA GLN A 92 4.91 4.98 10.51
C GLN A 92 5.12 6.50 10.40
N MET A 93 4.77 7.09 9.25
CA MET A 93 4.85 8.53 9.05
C MET A 93 3.81 9.32 9.86
N VAL A 94 2.63 8.73 10.14
CA VAL A 94 1.63 9.31 11.04
C VAL A 94 2.25 9.49 12.43
N GLU A 95 2.93 8.46 12.95
CA GLU A 95 3.61 8.56 14.26
C GLU A 95 4.68 9.65 14.26
N ARG A 96 5.46 9.78 13.17
CA ARG A 96 6.45 10.85 13.03
C ARG A 96 5.83 12.24 13.04
N LEU A 97 4.66 12.38 12.42
CA LEU A 97 3.90 13.64 12.42
C LEU A 97 3.40 13.95 13.84
N ASP A 98 2.85 12.97 14.55
CA ASP A 98 2.33 13.13 15.91
C ASP A 98 3.44 13.41 16.94
N GLU A 99 4.61 12.81 16.76
CA GLU A 99 5.82 13.06 17.56
C GLU A 99 6.41 14.46 17.31
N GLY A 100 5.97 15.17 16.26
CA GLY A 100 6.49 16.49 15.90
C GLY A 100 7.94 16.48 15.42
N VAL A 101 8.43 15.33 14.94
CA VAL A 101 9.83 15.18 14.48
C VAL A 101 10.02 15.51 12.99
N LEU A 102 8.94 15.81 12.27
CA LEU A 102 9.01 16.27 10.89
C LEU A 102 9.46 17.74 10.84
N PRO A 103 10.36 18.13 9.92
CA PRO A 103 10.80 19.52 9.83
C PRO A 103 9.62 20.47 9.53
N ALA A 104 9.51 21.55 10.30
CA ALA A 104 8.32 22.41 10.31
C ALA A 104 8.02 23.10 8.96
N ASP A 105 9.03 23.28 8.11
CA ASP A 105 8.93 23.88 6.79
C ASP A 105 8.28 22.96 5.75
N ILE A 106 8.37 21.65 5.94
CA ILE A 106 7.81 20.63 5.04
C ILE A 106 6.75 19.73 5.68
N ALA A 107 6.57 19.82 7.01
CA ALA A 107 5.62 19.01 7.75
C ALA A 107 4.20 19.17 7.18
N PRO A 108 3.54 18.06 6.81
CA PRO A 108 2.15 18.12 6.35
C PRO A 108 1.26 18.65 7.46
N MET A 109 0.36 19.57 7.12
CA MET A 109 -0.57 20.16 8.09
C MET A 109 -1.62 19.17 8.61
N ASP A 110 -1.85 18.08 7.87
CA ASP A 110 -2.86 17.08 8.17
C ASP A 110 -2.46 15.71 7.58
N TYR A 111 -3.13 14.65 8.05
CA TYR A 111 -2.88 13.29 7.62
C TYR A 111 -3.24 13.02 6.15
N GLN A 112 -4.11 13.84 5.54
CA GLN A 112 -4.48 13.71 4.13
C GLN A 112 -3.33 14.17 3.21
N ARG A 113 -2.67 15.27 3.58
CA ARG A 113 -1.46 15.75 2.90
C ARG A 113 -0.30 14.79 3.12
N LEU A 114 -0.18 14.23 4.32
CA LEU A 114 0.83 13.21 4.60
C LEU A 114 0.65 12.00 3.68
N TYR A 115 -0.60 11.54 3.50
CA TYR A 115 -0.89 10.47 2.55
C TYR A 115 -0.41 10.81 1.13
N LYS A 116 -0.71 12.02 0.64
CA LYS A 116 -0.27 12.46 -0.69
C LYS A 116 1.25 12.47 -0.84
N VAL A 117 1.98 12.82 0.22
CA VAL A 117 3.45 12.79 0.23
C VAL A 117 3.96 11.36 0.11
N VAL A 118 3.42 10.45 0.92
CA VAL A 118 3.78 9.02 0.89
C VAL A 118 3.46 8.40 -0.48
N ALA A 119 2.24 8.62 -0.98
CA ALA A 119 1.79 8.15 -2.28
C ALA A 119 2.71 8.65 -3.41
N LYS A 120 3.06 9.93 -3.40
CA LYS A 120 3.97 10.52 -4.40
C LYS A 120 5.37 9.90 -4.33
N ALA A 121 5.90 9.67 -3.13
CA ALA A 121 7.22 9.07 -2.96
C ALA A 121 7.27 7.62 -3.46
N LEU A 122 6.21 6.85 -3.23
CA LEU A 122 6.12 5.46 -3.70
C LEU A 122 5.81 5.37 -5.21
N PHE A 123 4.98 6.28 -5.73
CA PHE A 123 4.71 6.38 -7.17
C PHE A 123 5.99 6.66 -7.96
N ARG A 124 6.86 7.55 -7.47
CA ARG A 124 8.17 7.79 -8.09
C ARG A 124 9.02 6.52 -8.18
N ALA A 125 9.00 5.67 -7.14
CA ALA A 125 9.71 4.40 -7.18
C ALA A 125 9.15 3.43 -8.25
N HIS A 126 7.84 3.48 -8.51
CA HIS A 126 7.16 2.63 -9.50
C HIS A 126 7.34 3.11 -10.94
N VAL A 127 7.25 4.42 -11.17
CA VAL A 127 7.29 4.99 -12.53
C VAL A 127 8.72 5.18 -13.03
N GLU A 128 9.70 5.38 -12.16
CA GLU A 128 11.10 5.55 -12.58
C GLU A 128 11.75 4.27 -13.15
N GLY A 129 11.01 3.17 -13.30
CA GLY A 129 11.53 1.93 -13.90
C GLY A 129 12.51 1.16 -13.02
N LYS A 130 13.12 1.81 -12.02
CA LYS A 130 14.10 1.22 -11.09
C LYS A 130 13.64 -0.09 -10.46
N LEU A 131 12.41 -0.15 -9.95
CA LEU A 131 11.87 -1.38 -9.37
C LEU A 131 11.75 -2.50 -10.40
N LYS A 132 11.26 -2.17 -11.60
CA LYS A 132 11.15 -3.13 -12.70
C LYS A 132 12.53 -3.62 -13.17
N ASP A 133 13.50 -2.72 -13.28
CA ASP A 133 14.87 -3.05 -13.67
C ASP A 133 15.55 -3.91 -12.61
N GLU A 134 15.33 -3.64 -11.32
CA GLU A 134 15.83 -4.47 -10.21
C GLU A 134 15.27 -5.90 -10.29
N ILE A 135 13.95 -6.03 -10.50
CA ILE A 135 13.30 -7.35 -10.66
C ILE A 135 13.82 -8.07 -11.91
N ILE A 136 13.99 -7.38 -13.04
CA ILE A 136 14.53 -7.98 -14.28
C ILE A 136 15.96 -8.49 -14.07
N ASN A 137 16.76 -7.80 -13.27
CA ASN A 137 18.17 -8.14 -13.07
C ASN A 137 18.37 -9.31 -12.09
N ASP A 138 17.39 -9.60 -11.23
CA ASP A 138 17.44 -10.69 -10.25
C ASP A 138 16.04 -11.33 -10.02
N PRO A 139 15.42 -11.93 -11.06
CA PRO A 139 14.03 -12.35 -11.00
C PRO A 139 13.76 -13.46 -9.99
N GLU A 140 14.70 -14.38 -9.78
CA GLU A 140 14.57 -15.52 -8.85
C GLU A 140 14.35 -15.07 -7.40
N ARG A 141 14.81 -13.86 -7.05
CA ARG A 141 14.60 -13.27 -5.74
C ARG A 141 13.16 -12.76 -5.52
N PHE A 142 12.46 -12.40 -6.59
CA PHE A 142 11.16 -11.72 -6.52
C PHE A 142 10.00 -12.52 -7.09
N VAL A 143 10.27 -13.51 -7.94
CA VAL A 143 9.29 -14.30 -8.67
C VAL A 143 9.43 -15.76 -8.27
N GLU A 144 8.36 -16.33 -7.73
CA GLU A 144 8.28 -17.75 -7.46
C GLU A 144 8.01 -18.50 -8.77
N HIS A 145 8.93 -19.39 -9.15
CA HIS A 145 8.79 -20.19 -10.35
C HIS A 145 7.91 -21.42 -10.09
N ASP A 146 6.77 -21.49 -10.76
CA ASP A 146 5.89 -22.66 -10.74
C ASP A 146 6.20 -23.56 -11.96
N PRO A 147 6.82 -24.75 -11.76
CA PRO A 147 7.13 -25.66 -12.86
C PRO A 147 5.90 -26.30 -13.51
N GLU A 148 4.72 -26.28 -12.86
CA GLU A 148 3.50 -26.87 -13.39
C GLU A 148 2.69 -25.88 -14.26
N LEU A 149 2.93 -24.58 -14.12
CA LEU A 149 2.22 -23.53 -14.87
C LEU A 149 2.27 -23.73 -16.40
N PRO A 150 3.42 -24.05 -17.04
CA PRO A 150 3.45 -24.28 -18.49
C PRO A 150 2.55 -25.43 -18.93
N LEU A 151 2.54 -26.53 -18.16
CA LEU A 151 1.72 -27.71 -18.45
C LEU A 151 0.24 -27.35 -18.34
N ALA A 152 -0.16 -26.65 -17.26
CA ALA A 152 -1.53 -26.21 -17.08
C ALA A 152 -2.03 -25.32 -18.24
N LEU A 153 -1.18 -24.44 -18.79
CA LEU A 153 -1.51 -23.61 -19.95
C LEU A 153 -1.59 -24.44 -21.25
N LEU A 154 -0.69 -25.41 -21.44
CA LEU A 154 -0.73 -26.31 -22.60
C LEU A 154 -2.00 -27.16 -22.61
N ASP A 155 -2.41 -27.71 -21.46
CA ASP A 155 -3.64 -28.49 -21.33
C ASP A 155 -4.87 -27.67 -21.74
N GLN A 156 -4.95 -26.40 -21.35
CA GLN A 156 -6.05 -25.51 -21.78
C GLN A 156 -6.05 -25.34 -23.31
N LYS A 157 -4.87 -25.19 -23.93
CA LYS A 157 -4.73 -25.04 -25.37
C LYS A 157 -5.13 -26.32 -26.11
N GLU A 158 -4.73 -27.49 -25.61
CA GLU A 158 -5.08 -28.80 -26.19
C GLU A 158 -6.57 -29.11 -26.05
N ALA A 159 -7.22 -28.63 -24.99
CA ALA A 159 -8.66 -28.66 -24.81
C ALA A 159 -9.43 -27.66 -25.72
N GLY A 160 -8.74 -27.00 -26.66
CA GLY A 160 -9.32 -26.08 -27.65
C GLY A 160 -9.62 -24.68 -27.10
N LYS A 161 -9.09 -24.30 -25.93
CA LYS A 161 -9.23 -22.93 -25.40
C LYS A 161 -8.26 -21.98 -26.09
N ARG A 162 -8.67 -20.71 -26.21
CA ARG A 162 -7.81 -19.61 -26.64
C ARG A 162 -7.29 -18.89 -25.41
N LEU A 163 -5.96 -18.80 -25.29
CA LEU A 163 -5.30 -18.10 -24.20
C LEU A 163 -4.88 -16.70 -24.64
N ILE A 164 -5.04 -15.72 -23.75
CA ILE A 164 -4.60 -14.33 -23.95
C ILE A 164 -4.00 -13.81 -22.65
N LEU A 165 -2.89 -13.08 -22.75
CA LEU A 165 -2.29 -12.34 -21.65
C LEU A 165 -2.70 -10.87 -21.76
N ILE A 166 -3.34 -10.34 -20.71
CA ILE A 166 -3.69 -8.92 -20.59
C ILE A 166 -3.02 -8.41 -19.31
N THR A 167 -2.00 -7.57 -19.46
CA THR A 167 -1.19 -7.05 -18.35
C THR A 167 -1.02 -5.54 -18.46
N ASN A 168 -0.93 -4.88 -17.29
CA ASN A 168 -0.63 -3.45 -17.20
C ASN A 168 0.87 -3.16 -17.40
N SER A 169 1.71 -4.19 -17.48
CA SER A 169 3.13 -4.04 -17.73
C SER A 169 3.41 -3.74 -19.20
N ASP A 170 4.47 -2.97 -19.45
CA ASP A 170 4.98 -2.76 -20.81
C ASP A 170 5.58 -4.05 -21.40
N TYR A 171 5.80 -4.03 -22.72
CA TYR A 171 6.30 -5.19 -23.44
C TYR A 171 7.70 -5.61 -23.00
N ARG A 172 8.62 -4.66 -22.70
CA ARG A 172 10.00 -4.99 -22.32
C ARG A 172 10.03 -5.77 -21.01
N TYR A 173 9.27 -5.33 -20.01
CA TYR A 173 9.15 -6.04 -18.75
C TYR A 173 8.49 -7.40 -18.94
N THR A 174 7.38 -7.44 -19.66
CA THR A 174 6.62 -8.68 -19.90
C THR A 174 7.46 -9.74 -20.61
N ASN A 175 8.21 -9.37 -21.66
CA ASN A 175 9.07 -10.29 -22.41
C ASN A 175 10.29 -10.79 -21.61
N LYS A 176 10.62 -10.18 -20.47
CA LYS A 176 11.70 -10.66 -19.59
C LYS A 176 11.19 -11.60 -18.49
N MET A 177 9.95 -11.42 -18.06
CA MET A 177 9.32 -12.21 -17.01
C MET A 177 8.65 -13.48 -17.53
N MET A 178 8.23 -13.48 -18.79
CA MET A 178 7.66 -14.62 -19.50
C MET A 178 8.75 -15.34 -20.30
#